data_AF-A0A3D4JK05-F1
#
_entry.id   AF-A0A3D4JK05-F1
#
_cell.length_a   1.000
_cell.length_b   1.000
_cell.length_c   1.000
_cell.angle_alpha   90.00
_cell.angle_beta   90.00
_cell.angle_gamma   90.00
#
_symmetry.space_group_name_H-M   'P 1'
#
loop_
_entity.id
_entity.type
_entity.pdbx_description
1 polymer ?
#
loop_
_entity_poly.entity_id
_entity_poly.type
_entity_poly.pdbx_seq_one_letter_code
_entity_poly.pdbx_strand_id
1 'polypeptide(L)'
;MLRNRLSIWLGLLVIASMILAACGTPAAETTEAPATGETAEAPTEAATEAPTPEPTTRQGAWVDEVVFSEQGDEAAAVAQLQAGDIDVYADGIADPNLFQTVQGDPNLAYSTSYGLYFEMYFNPVQTFADGRLNP
;
A
#
# COMPACT_ATOMS: atom_id res chain seq x y z
N MET A 1 -4.52 35.04 -29.97
CA MET A 1 -5.13 33.92 -30.71
C MET A 1 -4.24 32.67 -30.83
N LEU A 2 -2.90 32.80 -30.86
CA LEU A 2 -1.99 31.64 -31.02
C LEU A 2 -1.92 30.73 -29.78
N ARG A 3 -2.08 31.29 -28.57
CA ARG A 3 -1.97 30.55 -27.30
C ARG A 3 -3.11 29.53 -27.09
N ASN A 4 -4.37 29.90 -27.38
CA ASN A 4 -5.50 28.95 -27.33
C ASN A 4 -5.41 27.88 -28.42
N ARG A 5 -4.86 28.22 -29.60
CA ARG A 5 -4.65 27.23 -30.67
C ARG A 5 -3.57 26.22 -30.27
N LEU A 6 -2.51 26.68 -29.61
CA LEU A 6 -1.46 25.80 -29.10
C LEU A 6 -1.97 24.83 -28.03
N SER A 7 -2.82 25.28 -27.10
CA SER A 7 -3.45 24.41 -26.09
C SER A 7 -4.37 23.35 -26.70
N ILE A 8 -5.12 23.70 -27.75
CA ILE A 8 -5.98 22.75 -28.47
C ILE A 8 -5.14 21.69 -29.19
N TRP A 9 -4.04 22.10 -29.84
CA TRP A 9 -3.13 21.15 -30.50
C TRP A 9 -2.40 20.25 -29.50
N LEU A 10 -2.00 20.77 -28.34
CA LEU A 10 -1.37 19.97 -27.28
C LEU A 10 -2.34 18.92 -26.72
N GLY A 11 -3.60 19.31 -26.50
CA GLY A 11 -4.65 18.37 -26.05
C GLY A 11 -4.97 17.29 -27.08
N LEU A 12 -5.04 17.64 -28.36
CA LEU A 12 -5.22 16.65 -29.45
C LEU A 12 -4.07 15.66 -29.53
N LEU A 13 -2.83 16.10 -29.28
CA LEU A 13 -1.65 15.24 -29.33
C LEU A 13 -1.64 14.22 -28.18
N VAL A 14 -2.05 14.63 -26.98
CA VAL A 14 -2.18 13.73 -25.81
C VAL A 14 -3.30 12.69 -26.01
N ILE A 15 -4.43 13.08 -26.60
CA ILE A 15 -5.52 12.13 -26.90
C ILE A 15 -5.07 11.14 -27.99
N ALA A 16 -4.36 11.61 -29.02
CA ALA A 16 -3.84 10.74 -30.08
C ALA A 16 -2.81 9.71 -29.57
N SER A 17 -1.99 10.06 -28.56
CA SER A 17 -1.02 9.12 -27.99
C SER A 17 -1.68 8.00 -27.18
N MET A 18 -2.83 8.26 -26.55
CA MET A 18 -3.55 7.21 -25.80
C MET A 18 -4.22 6.17 -26.70
N ILE A 19 -4.62 6.54 -27.92
CA ILE A 19 -5.25 5.62 -28.87
C ILE A 19 -4.23 4.67 -29.52
N LEU A 20 -2.97 5.10 -29.67
CA LEU A 20 -1.92 4.30 -30.32
C LEU A 20 -1.36 3.17 -29.43
N ALA A 21 -1.53 3.25 -28.10
CA ALA A 21 -1.08 2.22 -27.16
C ALA A 21 -2.06 1.02 -27.03
N ALA A 22 -3.27 1.12 -27.59
CA ALA A 22 -4.32 0.11 -27.45
C ALA A 22 -4.37 -0.93 -28.60
N CYS A 23 -3.48 -0.85 -29.59
CA CYS A 23 -3.34 -1.85 -30.65
C CYS A 23 -2.04 -2.64 -30.49
N GLY A 24 -1.96 -3.43 -29.43
CA GLY A 24 -1.00 -4.53 -29.31
C GLY A 24 -1.52 -5.75 -30.09
N THR A 25 -0.80 -6.13 -31.14
CA THR A 25 -1.04 -7.34 -31.94
C THR A 25 -0.88 -8.61 -31.08
N PRO A 26 -1.77 -9.62 -31.17
CA PRO A 26 -1.49 -10.93 -30.60
C PRO A 26 -0.43 -11.61 -31.47
N ALA A 27 0.75 -11.84 -30.92
CA ALA A 27 1.73 -12.72 -31.54
C ALA A 27 1.16 -14.14 -31.53
N ALA A 28 0.88 -14.65 -32.72
CA ALA A 28 0.61 -16.06 -32.95
C ALA A 28 1.91 -16.83 -32.69
N GLU A 29 1.88 -17.77 -31.75
CA GLU A 29 2.88 -18.82 -31.68
C GLU A 29 2.39 -20.06 -32.43
N THR A 30 3.25 -20.46 -33.34
CA THR A 30 3.13 -21.53 -34.32
C THR A 30 3.17 -22.89 -33.63
N THR A 31 2.29 -23.77 -34.08
CA THR A 31 2.39 -25.23 -33.93
C THR A 31 3.74 -25.75 -34.43
N GLU A 32 4.42 -26.55 -33.61
CA GLU A 32 5.27 -27.63 -34.12
C GLU A 32 5.22 -28.83 -33.16
N ALA A 33 4.53 -29.89 -33.59
CA ALA A 33 4.83 -31.25 -33.18
C ALA A 33 5.66 -31.85 -34.32
N PRO A 34 6.75 -32.56 -34.02
CA PRO A 34 6.65 -34.00 -34.19
C PRO A 34 7.53 -34.84 -33.25
N ALA A 35 7.31 -36.15 -33.37
CA ALA A 35 8.19 -37.28 -33.03
C ALA A 35 8.04 -37.90 -31.64
N THR A 36 7.14 -38.89 -31.61
CA THR A 36 7.32 -40.21 -31.01
C THR A 36 8.79 -40.65 -30.98
N GLY A 37 9.28 -41.00 -29.78
CA GLY A 37 10.56 -41.68 -29.58
C GLY A 37 10.69 -42.20 -28.15
N GLU A 38 10.60 -43.53 -28.02
CA GLU A 38 11.09 -44.38 -26.92
C GLU A 38 10.60 -44.14 -25.47
N THR A 39 9.67 -45.02 -25.09
CA THR A 39 9.57 -45.58 -23.75
C THR A 39 10.92 -46.19 -23.35
N ALA A 40 11.67 -45.48 -22.50
CA ALA A 40 12.62 -46.11 -21.59
C ALA A 40 11.94 -46.20 -20.23
N GLU A 41 11.55 -47.41 -19.83
CA GLU A 41 11.16 -47.71 -18.44
C GLU A 41 12.39 -47.45 -17.56
N ALA A 42 12.44 -46.26 -16.96
CA ALA A 42 13.22 -46.05 -15.75
C ALA A 42 12.56 -46.85 -14.62
N PRO A 43 13.32 -47.52 -13.75
CA PRO A 43 12.75 -48.21 -12.60
C PRO A 43 11.96 -47.20 -11.78
N THR A 44 10.68 -47.50 -11.55
CA THR A 44 9.86 -46.84 -10.54
C THR A 44 10.48 -47.10 -9.18
N GLU A 45 11.45 -46.28 -8.79
CA GLU A 45 11.74 -46.03 -7.39
C GLU A 45 10.47 -45.45 -6.79
N ALA A 46 9.84 -46.22 -5.90
CA ALA A 46 8.75 -45.72 -5.10
C ALA A 46 9.25 -44.47 -4.36
N ALA A 47 8.78 -43.30 -4.80
CA ALA A 47 8.91 -42.08 -4.03
C ALA A 47 8.33 -42.36 -2.64
N THR A 48 9.22 -42.53 -1.67
CA THR A 48 8.85 -42.48 -0.26
C THR A 48 8.24 -41.10 -0.06
N GLU A 49 6.93 -41.04 0.14
CA GLU A 49 6.24 -39.79 0.42
C GLU A 49 6.95 -39.11 1.59
N ALA A 50 7.52 -37.93 1.33
CA ALA A 50 8.01 -37.08 2.41
C ALA A 50 6.82 -36.80 3.34
N PRO A 51 6.99 -36.90 4.67
CA PRO A 51 5.89 -36.70 5.59
C PRO A 51 5.28 -35.32 5.35
N THR A 52 3.97 -35.29 5.10
CA THR A 52 3.18 -34.05 5.08
C THR A 52 3.44 -33.33 6.41
N PRO A 53 3.93 -32.08 6.40
CA PRO A 53 4.20 -31.36 7.63
C PRO A 53 2.89 -31.23 8.44
N GLU A 54 2.95 -31.57 9.73
CA GLU A 54 1.79 -31.38 10.60
C GLU A 54 1.43 -29.89 10.69
N PRO A 55 0.14 -29.53 10.70
CA PRO A 55 -0.28 -28.15 10.78
C PRO A 55 0.20 -27.53 12.10
N THR A 56 1.14 -26.58 12.01
CA THR A 56 1.62 -25.83 13.16
C THR A 56 0.68 -24.67 13.47
N THR A 57 0.34 -24.45 14.74
CA THR A 57 -0.37 -23.24 15.17
C THR A 57 0.56 -22.03 15.09
N ARG A 58 0.39 -21.16 14.09
CA ARG A 58 1.19 -19.92 13.95
C ARG A 58 0.90 -18.98 15.13
N GLN A 59 1.94 -18.50 15.81
CA GLN A 59 1.83 -17.60 16.96
C GLN A 59 2.27 -16.15 16.64
N GLY A 60 2.77 -15.90 15.42
CA GLY A 60 3.23 -14.58 14.96
C GLY A 60 2.22 -13.88 14.05
N ALA A 61 2.60 -12.69 13.58
CA ALA A 61 1.81 -11.92 12.62
C ALA A 61 1.53 -12.75 11.36
N TRP A 62 0.33 -12.56 10.79
CA TRP A 62 -0.08 -13.30 9.59
C TRP A 62 0.62 -12.80 8.33
N VAL A 63 1.19 -11.60 8.39
CA VAL A 63 1.92 -10.94 7.32
C VAL A 63 3.40 -11.30 7.34
N ASP A 64 4.04 -11.24 6.17
CA ASP A 64 5.48 -11.50 6.02
C ASP A 64 6.33 -10.26 6.31
N GLU A 65 5.77 -9.05 6.12
CA GLU A 65 6.44 -7.77 6.34
C GLU A 65 5.46 -6.74 6.92
N VAL A 66 5.99 -5.83 7.75
CA VAL A 66 5.28 -4.63 8.21
C VAL A 66 6.20 -3.44 8.01
N VAL A 67 5.76 -2.48 7.18
CA VAL A 67 6.50 -1.25 6.90
C VAL A 67 5.88 -0.10 7.68
N PHE A 68 6.69 0.57 8.49
CA PHE A 68 6.27 1.78 9.19
C PHE A 68 6.72 3.00 8.41
N SER A 69 5.80 3.94 8.20
CA SER A 69 6.08 5.25 7.64
C SER A 69 5.43 6.32 8.52
N GLU A 70 5.98 7.53 8.46
CA GLU A 70 5.42 8.68 9.17
C GLU A 70 4.48 9.44 8.23
N GLN A 71 3.29 9.75 8.73
CA GLN A 71 2.32 10.62 8.06
C GLN A 71 1.76 11.60 9.08
N GLY A 72 2.30 12.82 9.11
CA GLY A 72 1.89 13.87 10.05
C GLY A 72 0.70 14.72 9.60
N ASP A 73 0.06 14.36 8.50
CA ASP A 73 -1.12 15.04 7.94
C ASP A 73 -2.26 14.04 7.82
N GLU A 74 -3.33 14.26 8.59
CA GLU A 74 -4.46 13.34 8.70
C GLU A 74 -5.18 13.17 7.36
N ALA A 75 -5.32 14.24 6.57
CA ALA A 75 -6.04 14.20 5.31
C ALA A 75 -5.29 13.38 4.25
N ALA A 76 -3.96 13.52 4.21
CA ALA A 76 -3.10 12.69 3.39
C ALA A 76 -3.14 11.21 3.83
N ALA A 77 -3.18 10.93 5.14
CA ALA A 77 -3.32 9.56 5.64
C ALA A 77 -4.63 8.91 5.17
N VAL A 78 -5.75 9.62 5.28
CA VAL A 78 -7.05 9.14 4.79
C VAL A 78 -7.00 8.91 3.28
N ALA A 79 -6.40 9.81 2.50
CA ALA A 79 -6.26 9.62 1.07
C ALA A 79 -5.41 8.39 0.71
N GLN A 80 -4.34 8.11 1.46
CA GLN A 80 -3.50 6.92 1.28
C GLN A 80 -4.25 5.63 1.64
N LEU A 81 -5.04 5.64 2.73
CA LEU A 81 -5.92 4.52 3.08
C LEU A 81 -6.93 4.22 1.95
N GLN A 82 -7.55 5.26 1.40
CA GLN A 82 -8.52 5.13 0.30
C GLN A 82 -7.87 4.67 -1.01
N ALA A 83 -6.61 5.05 -1.25
CA ALA A 83 -5.83 4.62 -2.40
C ALA A 83 -5.28 3.20 -2.23
N GLY A 84 -5.24 2.67 -1.00
CA GLY A 84 -4.59 1.39 -0.67
C GLY A 84 -3.06 1.48 -0.58
N ASP A 85 -2.52 2.69 -0.42
CA ASP A 85 -1.08 2.91 -0.24
C ASP A 85 -0.61 2.55 1.18
N ILE A 86 -1.51 2.65 2.16
CA ILE A 86 -1.33 2.18 3.53
C ILE A 86 -2.56 1.38 3.98
N ASP A 87 -2.35 0.38 4.83
CA ASP A 87 -3.44 -0.46 5.35
C ASP A 87 -3.98 0.03 6.70
N VAL A 88 -3.13 0.71 7.50
CA VAL A 88 -3.45 1.13 8.87
C VAL A 88 -2.86 2.51 9.14
N TYR A 89 -3.70 3.44 9.60
CA TYR A 89 -3.27 4.68 10.23
C TYR A 89 -3.41 4.54 11.74
N ALA A 90 -2.28 4.54 12.45
CA ALA A 90 -2.20 4.24 13.88
C ALA A 90 -2.23 5.49 14.78
N ASP A 91 -3.02 6.50 14.37
CA ASP A 91 -3.25 7.71 15.15
C ASP A 91 -4.74 8.12 15.07
N GLY A 92 -5.16 9.02 15.95
CA GLY A 92 -6.49 9.60 15.92
C GLY A 92 -6.68 10.57 14.74
N ILE A 93 -7.94 10.76 14.35
CA ILE A 93 -8.35 11.84 13.46
C ILE A 93 -9.01 12.90 14.32
N ALA A 94 -8.37 14.07 14.47
CA ALA A 94 -8.87 15.17 15.28
C ALA A 94 -9.85 16.08 14.51
N ASP A 95 -9.73 16.18 13.18
CA ASP A 95 -10.67 16.96 12.37
C ASP A 95 -12.03 16.24 12.27
N PRO A 96 -13.13 16.83 12.78
CA PRO A 96 -14.43 16.20 12.77
C PRO A 96 -15.00 15.98 11.36
N ASN A 97 -14.72 16.86 10.39
CA ASN A 97 -15.19 16.71 9.01
C ASN A 97 -14.44 15.58 8.29
N LEU A 98 -13.13 15.47 8.56
CA LEU A 98 -12.34 14.36 8.04
C LEU A 98 -12.81 13.04 8.65
N PHE A 99 -13.09 13.01 9.95
CA PHE A 99 -13.64 11.83 10.59
C PHE A 99 -15.03 11.44 10.03
N GLN A 100 -15.90 12.40 9.71
CA GLN A 100 -17.16 12.11 9.00
C GLN A 100 -16.92 11.46 7.63
N THR A 101 -15.85 11.84 6.93
CA THR A 101 -15.46 11.21 5.65
C THR A 101 -15.10 9.74 5.87
N VAL A 102 -14.30 9.43 6.90
CA VAL A 102 -13.93 8.06 7.26
C VAL A 102 -15.16 7.24 7.68
N GLN A 103 -16.06 7.81 8.48
CA GLN A 103 -17.30 7.13 8.88
C GLN A 103 -18.23 6.80 7.69
N GLY A 104 -18.23 7.66 6.67
CA GLY A 104 -19.07 7.51 5.49
C GLY A 104 -18.50 6.60 4.41
N ASP A 105 -17.23 6.22 4.50
CA ASP A 105 -16.56 5.38 3.50
C ASP A 105 -16.76 3.89 3.83
N PRO A 106 -17.48 3.12 2.98
CA PRO A 106 -17.71 1.69 3.23
C PRO A 106 -16.44 0.83 3.15
N ASN A 107 -15.33 1.37 2.65
CA ASN A 107 -14.06 0.66 2.53
C ASN A 107 -13.13 0.92 3.71
N LEU A 108 -13.46 1.86 4.60
CA LEU A 108 -12.64 2.20 5.76
C LEU A 108 -13.29 1.67 7.04
N ALA A 109 -12.46 1.03 7.86
CA ALA A 109 -12.83 0.67 9.23
C ALA A 109 -12.18 1.64 10.21
N TYR A 110 -12.87 1.93 11.31
CA TYR A 110 -12.33 2.70 12.41
C TYR A 110 -12.62 2.00 13.74
N SER A 111 -11.80 2.30 14.73
CA SER A 111 -12.04 1.90 16.12
C SER A 111 -11.90 3.13 17.01
N THR A 112 -12.64 3.14 18.12
CA THR A 112 -12.51 4.18 19.13
C THR A 112 -11.77 3.60 20.32
N SER A 113 -10.67 4.24 20.68
CA SER A 113 -9.89 3.92 21.86
C SER A 113 -9.98 5.08 22.86
N TYR A 114 -10.15 4.73 24.13
CA TYR A 114 -10.09 5.68 25.24
C TYR A 114 -8.92 5.25 26.12
N GLY A 115 -7.84 6.05 26.17
CA GLY A 115 -6.66 5.65 26.92
C GLY A 115 -5.46 6.59 26.83
N LEU A 116 -5.57 7.70 26.10
CA LEU A 116 -4.51 8.71 26.07
C LEU A 116 -4.61 9.58 27.32
N TYR A 117 -3.49 9.70 28.04
CA TYR A 117 -3.33 10.62 29.15
C TYR A 117 -2.43 11.76 28.68
N PHE A 118 -3.00 12.96 28.57
CA PHE A 118 -2.26 14.16 28.22
C PHE A 118 -1.94 14.93 29.48
N GLU A 119 -0.66 15.21 29.70
CA GLU A 119 -0.18 15.92 30.87
C GLU A 119 0.44 17.26 30.48
N MET A 120 0.21 18.25 31.33
CA MET A 120 0.92 19.53 31.27
C MET A 120 2.04 19.49 32.31
N TYR A 121 3.29 19.52 31.83
CA TYR A 121 4.46 19.60 32.68
C TYR A 121 4.96 21.03 32.75
N PHE A 122 5.21 21.51 33.97
CA PHE A 122 5.88 22.78 34.21
C PHE A 122 7.33 22.50 34.59
N ASN A 123 8.23 23.28 34.02
CA ASN A 123 9.62 23.27 34.44
C ASN A 123 9.76 24.14 35.72
N PRO A 124 10.08 23.56 36.89
CA PRO A 124 10.14 24.32 38.14
C PRO A 124 11.45 25.12 38.28
N VAL A 125 12.42 24.90 37.39
CA VAL A 125 13.71 25.60 37.43
C VAL A 125 13.53 26.98 36.80
N GLN A 126 13.60 28.03 37.60
CA GLN A 126 13.35 29.41 37.14
C GLN A 126 14.48 30.01 36.29
N THR A 127 15.69 29.47 36.39
CA THR A 127 16.88 30.01 35.71
C THR A 127 17.82 28.90 35.25
N PHE A 128 18.42 29.09 34.08
CA PHE A 128 19.51 28.24 33.60
C PHE A 128 20.78 28.46 34.46
N ALA A 129 21.76 27.57 34.34
CA ALA A 129 23.06 27.69 35.04
C ALA A 129 23.83 28.99 34.68
N ASP A 130 23.50 29.61 33.56
CA ASP A 130 24.06 30.89 33.09
C ASP A 130 23.29 32.13 33.59
N GLY A 131 22.24 31.94 34.41
CA GLY A 131 21.45 33.01 35.02
C GLY A 131 20.30 33.56 34.16
N ARG A 132 20.12 33.11 32.92
CA ARG A 132 18.95 33.49 32.10
C ARG A 132 17.67 32.86 32.67
N LEU A 133 16.54 33.56 32.55
CA LEU A 133 15.22 32.98 32.87
C LEU A 133 14.98 31.74 32.00
N ASN A 134 14.47 30.70 32.65
CA ASN A 134 14.12 29.43 32.02
C ASN A 134 12.60 29.41 31.84
N PRO A 135 12.09 29.69 30.61
CA PRO A 135 10.67 29.66 30.33
C PRO A 135 10.07 28.26 30.49
#